data_AF-A0AAF0FSW1-F1
#
_entry.id   AF-A0AAF0FSW1-F1
#
_cell.length_a   1.000
_cell.length_b   1.000
_cell.length_c   1.000
_cell.angle_alpha   90.00
_cell.angle_beta   90.00
_cell.angle_gamma   90.00
#
_symmetry.space_group_name_H-M   'P 1'
#
loop_
_entity.id
_entity.type
_entity.pdbx_description
1 polymer ?
#
loop_
_entity_poly.entity_id
_entity_poly.type
_entity_poly.pdbx_seq_one_letter_code
_entity_poly.pdbx_strand_id
1 'polypeptide(L)' 'MSDYIKQLKTLIIAKLPGYKILDRSPSVFQIIKDNNVVATVKDQGEFVIVTIANKDYKYDKWYTKPEHLANVLVNYFVKK' A
#
# COMPACT_ATOMS: atom_id res chain seq x y z
N MET A 1 6.03 -0.95 -13.20
CA MET A 1 5.69 -0.41 -11.87
C MET A 1 6.18 1.02 -11.77
N SER A 2 5.28 1.98 -11.51
CA SER A 2 5.62 3.41 -11.43
C SER A 2 6.51 3.73 -10.22
N ASP A 3 7.32 4.80 -10.32
CA ASP A 3 8.18 5.27 -9.23
C ASP A 3 7.40 5.57 -7.95
N TYR A 4 6.16 6.06 -8.09
CA TYR A 4 5.23 6.23 -6.98
C TYR A 4 5.09 4.96 -6.12
N ILE A 5 4.86 3.80 -6.76
CA ILE A 5 4.64 2.55 -6.04
C ILE A 5 5.93 2.02 -5.42
N LYS A 6 7.07 2.19 -6.11
CA LYS A 6 8.38 1.81 -5.56
C LYS A 6 8.69 2.59 -4.28
N GLN A 7 8.43 3.90 -4.29
CA GLN A 7 8.58 4.74 -3.10
C GLN A 7 7.61 4.33 -2.00
N LEU A 8 6.33 4.15 -2.34
CA LEU A 8 5.30 3.72 -1.38
C LEU A 8 5.70 2.42 -0.66
N LYS A 9 6.14 1.40 -1.39
CA LYS A 9 6.62 0.13 -0.80
C LYS A 9 7.76 0.32 0.18
N THR A 10 8.76 1.11 -0.22
CA THR A 10 9.95 1.38 0.59
C THR A 10 9.56 2.04 1.91
N LEU A 11 8.67 3.03 1.85
CA LEU A 11 8.19 3.77 3.02
C LEU A 11 7.34 2.90 3.96
N ILE A 12 6.51 2.01 3.41
CA ILE A 12 5.69 1.08 4.20
C ILE A 12 6.58 0.08 4.93
N ILE A 13 7.51 -0.59 4.23
CA ILE A 13 8.40 -1.60 4.84
C ILE A 13 9.25 -0.98 5.93
N ALA A 14 9.76 0.25 5.73
CA ALA A 14 10.57 0.95 6.72
C ALA A 14 9.80 1.26 8.03
N LYS A 15 8.46 1.36 7.97
CA LYS A 15 7.62 1.79 9.10
C LYS A 15 6.76 0.68 9.69
N LEU A 16 6.66 -0.48 9.04
CA LEU A 16 5.85 -1.61 9.46
C LEU A 16 6.73 -2.87 9.69
N PRO A 17 7.46 -2.94 10.82
CA PRO A 17 8.24 -4.13 11.15
C PRO A 17 7.32 -5.36 11.29
N GLY A 18 7.76 -6.49 10.75
CA GLY A 18 6.98 -7.75 10.74
C GLY A 18 5.97 -7.86 9.58
N TYR A 19 5.75 -6.80 8.80
CA TYR A 19 4.98 -6.86 7.57
C TYR A 19 5.89 -7.20 6.38
N LYS A 20 5.33 -7.87 5.38
CA LYS A 20 6.00 -8.23 4.13
C LYS A 20 5.22 -7.68 2.95
N ILE A 21 5.93 -7.40 1.85
CA ILE A 21 5.30 -7.05 0.58
C ILE A 21 5.43 -8.23 -0.37
N LEU A 22 4.32 -8.60 -0.99
CA LEU A 22 4.26 -9.62 -2.04
C LEU A 22 3.78 -9.00 -3.34
N ASP A 23 4.60 -9.03 -4.36
CA ASP A 23 4.22 -8.65 -5.71
C ASP A 23 3.35 -9.72 -6.36
N ARG A 24 2.12 -9.36 -6.75
CA ARG A 24 1.19 -10.26 -7.47
C ARG A 24 1.24 -10.02 -8.97
N SER A 25 1.50 -8.78 -9.38
CA SER A 25 1.57 -8.36 -10.79
C SER A 25 2.36 -7.05 -10.90
N PRO A 26 2.76 -6.59 -12.10
CA PRO A 26 3.53 -5.36 -12.28
C PRO A 26 2.89 -4.09 -11.70
N SER A 27 1.58 -4.12 -11.47
CA SER A 27 0.77 -3.03 -10.93
C SER A 27 0.04 -3.41 -9.64
N VAL A 28 0.29 -4.59 -9.07
CA VAL A 28 -0.44 -5.07 -7.88
C VAL A 28 0.54 -5.66 -6.88
N PHE A 29 0.50 -5.16 -5.65
CA PHE A 29 1.22 -5.76 -4.53
C PHE A 29 0.31 -5.93 -3.33
N GLN A 30 0.65 -6.88 -2.47
CA GLN A 30 -0.07 -7.18 -1.24
C GLN A 30 0.81 -6.88 -0.05
N ILE A 31 0.17 -6.43 1.03
CA ILE A 31 0.80 -6.29 2.34
C ILE A 31 0.37 -7.50 3.15
N ILE A 32 1.34 -8.24 3.68
CA ILE A 32 1.16 -9.48 4.41
C ILE A 32 1.68 -9.30 5.83
N LYS A 33 0.92 -9.79 6.81
CA LYS A 33 1.36 -9.91 8.21
C LYS A 33 0.91 -11.26 8.75
N ASP A 34 1.79 -11.95 9.47
CA ASP A 34 1.50 -13.26 10.06
C ASP A 34 0.89 -14.25 9.04
N ASN A 35 1.45 -14.27 7.83
CA ASN A 35 1.00 -15.08 6.69
C ASN A 35 -0.42 -14.78 6.17
N ASN A 36 -1.04 -13.67 6.60
CA ASN A 36 -2.35 -13.20 6.16
C ASN A 36 -2.22 -11.94 5.29
N VAL A 37 -3.01 -11.86 4.22
CA VAL A 37 -3.09 -10.65 3.39
C VAL A 37 -3.93 -9.61 4.13
N VAL A 38 -3.28 -8.55 4.60
CA VAL A 38 -3.94 -7.46 5.33
C VAL A 38 -4.36 -6.30 4.41
N ALA A 39 -3.70 -6.17 3.26
CA ALA A 39 -4.03 -5.16 2.25
C ALA A 39 -3.65 -5.63 0.85
N THR A 40 -4.38 -5.15 -0.15
CA THR A 40 -3.97 -5.22 -1.55
C THR A 40 -3.91 -3.81 -2.12
N VAL A 41 -2.83 -3.48 -2.82
CA VAL A 41 -2.62 -2.17 -3.45
C VAL A 41 -2.46 -2.36 -4.95
N LYS A 42 -3.31 -1.66 -5.71
CA LYS A 42 -3.36 -1.72 -7.17
C LYS A 42 -3.10 -0.34 -7.76
N ASP A 43 -2.10 -0.27 -8.62
CA ASP A 43 -1.80 0.86 -9.47
C ASP A 43 -2.71 0.83 -10.71
N GLN A 44 -3.49 1.88 -10.91
CA GLN A 44 -4.34 2.07 -12.08
C GLN A 44 -3.97 3.33 -12.87
N GLY A 45 -2.67 3.61 -13.00
CA GLY A 45 -2.17 4.77 -13.75
C GLY A 45 -2.27 6.04 -12.92
N GLU A 46 -3.36 6.78 -13.01
CA GLU A 46 -3.56 8.03 -12.26
C GLU A 46 -4.00 7.81 -10.81
N PHE A 47 -4.55 6.63 -10.54
CA PHE A 47 -5.09 6.27 -9.23
C PHE A 47 -4.34 5.10 -8.61
N VAL A 48 -4.37 5.04 -7.29
CA VAL A 48 -4.02 3.87 -6.50
C VAL A 48 -5.26 3.41 -5.76
N ILE A 49 -5.62 2.15 -5.92
CA ILE A 49 -6.69 1.52 -5.14
C ILE A 49 -6.04 0.69 -4.04
N VAL A 50 -6.42 0.97 -2.81
CA VAL A 50 -6.03 0.18 -1.65
C VAL A 50 -7.27 -0.56 -1.15
N THR A 51 -7.23 -1.89 -1.18
CA THR A 51 -8.27 -2.74 -0.61
C THR A 51 -7.84 -3.22 0.77
N ILE A 52 -8.64 -2.91 1.80
CA ILE A 52 -8.42 -3.34 3.18
C ILE A 52 -9.74 -3.85 3.76
N ALA A 53 -9.76 -5.09 4.28
CA ALA A 53 -10.95 -5.69 4.87
C ALA A 53 -12.19 -5.59 3.95
N ASN A 54 -12.03 -5.94 2.66
CA ASN A 54 -13.05 -5.86 1.60
C ASN A 54 -13.60 -4.45 1.31
N LYS A 55 -12.93 -3.39 1.76
CA LYS A 55 -13.24 -2.01 1.40
C LYS A 55 -12.17 -1.44 0.49
N ASP A 56 -12.59 -0.82 -0.60
CA ASP A 56 -11.71 -0.16 -1.56
C ASP A 56 -11.59 1.33 -1.25
N TYR A 57 -10.36 1.80 -1.15
CA TYR A 57 -10.01 3.20 -0.95
C TYR A 57 -9.25 3.68 -2.18
N LYS A 58 -9.83 4.65 -2.89
CA LYS A 58 -9.24 5.24 -4.08
C LYS A 58 -8.45 6.49 -3.70
N TYR A 59 -7.19 6.53 -4.12
CA TYR A 59 -6.29 7.68 -3.95
C TYR A 59 -5.85 8.20 -5.30
N ASP A 60 -6.02 9.50 -5.50
CA ASP A 60 -5.51 10.21 -6.68
C ASP A 60 -4.03 10.54 -6.48
N LYS A 61 -3.17 10.13 -7.42
CA LYS A 61 -1.72 10.32 -7.32
C LYS A 61 -1.29 11.78 -7.47
N TRP A 62 -2.11 12.63 -8.12
CA TRP A 62 -1.82 14.06 -8.25
C TRP A 62 -1.89 14.76 -6.90
N TYR A 63 -2.79 14.31 -6.01
CA TYR A 63 -3.03 14.93 -4.71
C TYR A 63 -2.47 14.14 -3.53
N THR A 64 -2.23 12.84 -3.71
CA THR A 64 -1.78 11.95 -2.63
C THR A 64 -0.33 11.58 -2.83
N LYS A 65 0.60 12.29 -2.17
CA LYS A 65 2.02 11.91 -2.16
C LYS A 65 2.22 10.50 -1.60
N PRO A 66 3.21 9.73 -2.09
CA PRO A 66 3.46 8.37 -1.62
C PRO A 66 3.76 8.32 -0.11
N GLU A 67 4.42 9.35 0.43
CA GLU A 67 4.66 9.51 1.86
C GLU A 67 3.38 9.66 2.69
N HIS A 68 2.42 10.42 2.17
CA HIS A 68 1.14 10.62 2.84
C HIS A 68 0.35 9.30 2.88
N LEU A 69 0.26 8.60 1.74
CA LEU A 69 -0.41 7.32 1.66
C LEU A 69 0.27 6.27 2.56
N ALA A 70 1.61 6.22 2.57
CA ALA A 70 2.35 5.34 3.46
C ALA A 70 2.00 5.60 4.93
N ASN A 71 1.95 6.87 5.36
CA ASN A 71 1.59 7.21 6.73
C ASN A 71 0.14 6.82 7.08
N VAL A 72 -0.80 7.00 6.15
CA VAL A 72 -2.20 6.58 6.35
C VAL A 72 -2.28 5.07 6.55
N LEU A 73 -1.60 4.29 5.71
CA LEU A 73 -1.55 2.83 5.83
C LEU A 73 -0.88 2.38 7.12
N VAL A 74 0.27 2.96 7.47
CA VAL A 74 0.98 2.66 8.71
C VAL A 74 0.09 2.93 9.91
N ASN A 75 -0.52 4.12 9.98
CA ASN A 75 -1.42 4.48 11.08
C ASN A 75 -2.62 3.54 11.17
N TYR A 76 -3.20 3.15 10.02
CA TYR A 76 -4.29 2.19 9.99
C TYR A 76 -3.89 0.84 10.59
N PHE A 77 -2.68 0.35 10.28
CA PHE A 77 -2.21 -0.95 10.75
C PHE A 77 -1.64 -0.96 12.16
N VAL A 78 -1.16 0.19 12.68
CA VAL A 78 -0.61 0.31 14.03
C VAL A 78 -1.69 0.60 15.08
N LYS A 79 -2.74 1.37 14.72
CA LYS A 79 -3.84 1.68 15.65
C LYS A 79 -4.85 0.56 15.85
N LYS A 80 -4.69 -0.56 15.12
CA LYS A 80 -5.60 -1.70 15.13
C LYS A 80 -4.97 -2.86 15.86
#